data_AF-A0AAW6EGX6-F1
#
_entry.id   AF-A0AAW6EGX6-F1
#
_cell.length_a   1.000
_cell.length_b   1.000
_cell.length_c   1.000
_cell.angle_alpha   90.00
_cell.angle_beta   90.00
_cell.angle_gamma   90.00
#
_symmetry.space_group_name_H-M   'P 1'
#
loop_
_entity.id
_entity.type
_entity.pdbx_description
1 polymer ?
#
loop_
_entity_poly.entity_id
_entity_poly.type
_entity_poly.pdbx_seq_one_letter_code
_entity_poly.pdbx_strand_id
1 'polypeptide(L)'
;MGNKIIYIKLKEGCKPIEYFRNSFDERKNYYYNLSSYAEDELEISKACIDSSYFLIALIHDNDKIIYSYLGTGTISHNDKGFSIKFNIKSKLNYGTAIKNICKLSELSLSDDFGKDEYVLKEESELIAKQIDFIINKPFEEKSKGQRYENIDSENGLAVLAQRNEYCERAYNLRAPMQHRGEFQRDYERIVHSKAFRRMVDKAQVFSASKGDYYRTRMTHTQAVSQIARGIAEGLGLNMYLTEAIALGHDIGHTPFGHQGERTLDSILQGKFNIIKNVESFTEDLSFGGFKHNYQSIRVATLLEEEYTEICGMDLSYQTLEGMLKHTKLKRDNYSLDQFISSDDASNKLHFTQEFCSTLEGQVVAIADEIAQRGHDLDDAFSSGAMEFDDFKNYLTVKKMKELLGIVETVNKDLTSMCEKNRRFVDKKELRNSRTVSAIVSYFINDVINNSKSKMSDYDLSKFKGNYNRVKEELICFSEKASTLNKYLETIISSKVINSPEVSLFDNNAETIISGLFKAYYNNPRLLHKGTQRKLYINLRNISENVVDFEYGNHEVIKEEFDMITNGNLEKLSKEDAAEYKEKRRVLVRTICDLGQ
;
A
#
# COMPACT_ATOMS: atom_id res chain seq x y z
N MET A 1 0.14 11.11 31.13
CA MET A 1 -0.11 10.21 32.29
C MET A 1 1.21 9.55 32.67
N GLY A 2 1.46 9.31 33.96
CA GLY A 2 2.65 8.57 34.40
C GLY A 2 2.49 7.06 34.19
N ASN A 3 3.42 6.28 34.74
CA ASN A 3 3.41 4.81 34.78
C ASN A 3 2.51 4.22 35.89
N LYS A 4 1.58 5.00 36.47
CA LYS A 4 0.81 4.61 37.66
C LYS A 4 -0.52 3.96 37.29
N ILE A 5 -0.83 2.84 37.92
CA ILE A 5 -1.96 1.97 37.61
C ILE A 5 -2.71 1.62 38.90
N ILE A 6 -4.04 1.55 38.81
CA ILE A 6 -4.93 1.09 39.87
C ILE A 6 -5.74 -0.09 39.33
N TYR A 7 -5.67 -1.22 40.02
CA TYR A 7 -6.53 -2.37 39.79
C TYR A 7 -7.69 -2.35 40.79
N ILE A 8 -8.90 -2.68 40.34
CA ILE A 8 -10.07 -2.85 41.20
C ILE A 8 -10.64 -4.24 40.96
N LYS A 9 -10.63 -5.10 41.98
CA LYS A 9 -11.21 -6.45 41.91
C LYS A 9 -12.70 -6.40 42.29
N LEU A 10 -13.57 -6.87 41.40
CA LEU A 10 -15.03 -6.90 41.62
C LEU A 10 -15.61 -8.28 41.31
N LYS A 11 -16.38 -8.84 42.24
CA LYS A 11 -17.13 -10.07 41.99
C LYS A 11 -18.33 -9.80 41.08
N GLU A 12 -18.55 -10.64 40.08
CA GLU A 12 -19.70 -10.52 39.17
C GLU A 12 -21.02 -10.47 39.96
N GLY A 13 -21.92 -9.55 39.54
CA GLY A 13 -23.20 -9.30 40.21
C GLY A 13 -23.15 -8.34 41.40
N CYS A 14 -21.98 -7.79 41.77
CA CYS A 14 -21.91 -6.78 42.84
C CYS A 14 -22.40 -5.39 42.37
N LYS A 15 -23.05 -4.64 43.29
CA LYS A 15 -23.62 -3.31 42.99
C LYS A 15 -22.61 -2.33 42.37
N PRO A 16 -21.34 -2.27 42.79
CA PRO A 16 -20.40 -1.31 42.21
C PRO A 16 -20.18 -1.42 40.71
N ILE A 17 -20.36 -2.61 40.10
CA ILE A 17 -20.22 -2.82 38.65
C ILE A 17 -21.13 -1.88 37.85
N GLU A 18 -22.32 -1.53 38.38
CA GLU A 18 -23.25 -0.61 37.74
C GLU A 18 -22.62 0.78 37.51
N TYR A 19 -21.77 1.27 38.42
CA TYR A 19 -21.09 2.56 38.23
C TYR A 19 -20.06 2.51 37.10
N PHE A 20 -19.33 1.40 36.94
CA PHE A 20 -18.39 1.21 35.84
C PHE A 20 -19.10 1.08 34.50
N ARG A 21 -20.21 0.35 34.48
CA ARG A 21 -21.08 0.24 33.31
C ARG A 21 -21.64 1.60 32.91
N ASN A 22 -22.23 2.34 33.84
CA ASN A 22 -22.80 3.66 33.56
C ASN A 22 -21.72 4.65 33.10
N SER A 23 -20.51 4.60 33.66
CA SER A 23 -19.38 5.41 33.19
C SER A 23 -19.01 5.09 31.74
N PHE A 24 -18.98 3.80 31.38
CA PHE A 24 -18.68 3.35 30.02
C PHE A 24 -19.78 3.74 29.02
N ASP A 25 -21.05 3.52 29.39
CA ASP A 25 -22.21 3.78 28.52
C ASP A 25 -22.45 5.28 28.33
N GLU A 26 -22.36 6.07 29.41
CA GLU A 26 -22.58 7.53 29.37
C GLU A 26 -21.33 8.34 29.00
N ARG A 27 -20.15 7.73 29.01
CA ARG A 27 -18.84 8.40 28.83
C ARG A 27 -18.58 9.52 29.84
N LYS A 28 -19.10 9.36 31.07
CA LYS A 28 -19.00 10.34 32.16
C LYS A 28 -18.17 9.83 33.33
N ASN A 29 -17.77 10.79 34.18
CA ASN A 29 -17.05 10.49 35.41
C ASN A 29 -18.00 9.97 36.49
N TYR A 30 -17.60 8.87 37.14
CA TYR A 30 -18.28 8.30 38.31
C TYR A 30 -17.31 8.21 39.49
N TYR A 31 -17.85 7.95 40.69
CA TYR A 31 -17.07 7.84 41.91
C TYR A 31 -17.20 6.42 42.49
N TYR A 32 -16.07 5.86 42.91
CA TYR A 32 -16.00 4.65 43.72
C TYR A 32 -15.43 5.01 45.08
N ASN A 33 -16.24 4.89 46.13
CA ASN A 33 -15.81 5.20 47.49
C ASN A 33 -15.05 4.01 48.08
N LEU A 34 -13.89 4.28 48.68
CA LEU A 34 -13.13 3.29 49.43
C LEU A 34 -13.64 3.32 50.87
N SER A 35 -14.12 2.19 51.39
CA SER A 35 -14.73 2.11 52.73
C SER A 35 -13.77 2.52 53.83
N SER A 36 -14.29 3.25 54.83
CA SER A 36 -13.59 3.86 55.98
C SER A 36 -12.99 2.89 57.03
N TYR A 37 -12.96 1.58 56.79
CA TYR A 37 -12.47 0.58 57.77
C TYR A 37 -10.97 0.31 57.71
N ALA A 38 -10.24 1.10 56.92
CA ALA A 38 -8.84 0.85 56.67
C ALA A 38 -8.00 2.11 56.96
N GLU A 39 -8.28 2.72 58.11
CA GLU A 39 -7.50 3.85 58.64
C GLU A 39 -6.08 3.44 59.05
N ASP A 40 -5.80 2.14 59.26
CA ASP A 40 -4.49 1.68 59.76
C ASP A 40 -3.62 0.89 58.76
N GLU A 41 -4.06 0.60 57.52
CA GLU A 41 -3.25 -0.24 56.59
C GLU A 41 -3.26 0.15 55.11
N LEU A 42 -3.74 1.33 54.72
CA LEU A 42 -3.62 1.75 53.32
C LEU A 42 -2.34 2.55 53.03
N GLU A 43 -1.50 1.98 52.17
CA GLU A 43 -0.49 2.69 51.37
C GLU A 43 -1.06 3.91 50.59
N ILE A 44 -2.40 4.05 50.49
CA ILE A 44 -3.07 5.23 49.91
C ILE A 44 -2.79 6.51 50.70
N SER A 45 -2.45 6.43 52.00
CA SER A 45 -2.10 7.61 52.81
C SER A 45 -0.82 8.34 52.35
N LYS A 46 0.05 7.69 51.56
CA LYS A 46 1.24 8.31 50.95
C LYS A 46 1.03 8.72 49.47
N ALA A 47 -0.16 8.51 48.92
CA ALA A 47 -0.43 8.80 47.51
C ALA A 47 -0.52 10.31 47.28
N CYS A 48 0.15 10.80 46.24
CA CYS A 48 -0.08 12.13 45.68
C CYS A 48 -1.56 12.25 45.29
N ILE A 49 -2.38 12.80 46.18
CA ILE A 49 -3.75 13.27 45.93
C ILE A 49 -3.71 14.11 44.64
N ASP A 50 -4.74 13.98 43.80
CA ASP A 50 -4.84 14.62 42.47
C ASP A 50 -3.89 14.09 41.36
N SER A 51 -3.19 12.97 41.59
CA SER A 51 -2.51 12.27 40.49
C SER A 51 -3.48 11.51 39.60
N SER A 52 -3.22 11.51 38.29
CA SER A 52 -3.95 10.68 37.31
C SER A 52 -3.34 9.29 37.19
N TYR A 53 -4.18 8.27 37.22
CA TYR A 53 -3.84 6.85 37.13
C TYR A 53 -4.54 6.22 35.93
N PHE A 54 -3.90 5.20 35.34
CA PHE A 54 -4.63 4.22 34.54
C PHE A 54 -5.43 3.32 35.48
N LEU A 55 -6.65 2.95 35.07
CA LEU A 55 -7.56 2.15 35.88
C LEU A 55 -7.94 0.86 35.16
N ILE A 56 -7.86 -0.26 35.89
CA ILE A 56 -8.26 -1.59 35.46
C ILE A 56 -9.23 -2.16 36.48
N ALA A 57 -10.53 -2.17 36.18
CA ALA A 57 -11.48 -2.93 36.98
C ALA A 57 -11.57 -4.36 36.43
N LEU A 58 -11.19 -5.36 37.23
CA LEU A 58 -11.21 -6.77 36.89
C LEU A 58 -12.47 -7.42 37.48
N ILE A 59 -13.34 -7.89 36.60
CA ILE A 59 -14.59 -8.52 37.02
C ILE A 59 -14.42 -10.03 36.94
N HIS A 60 -14.64 -10.69 38.07
CA HIS A 60 -14.36 -12.11 38.21
C HIS A 60 -15.55 -12.90 38.78
N ASP A 61 -15.63 -14.18 38.40
CA ASP A 61 -16.46 -15.18 39.05
C ASP A 61 -15.59 -16.37 39.47
N ASN A 62 -15.70 -16.78 40.72
CA ASN A 62 -14.86 -17.83 41.33
C ASN A 62 -13.36 -17.66 40.99
N ASP A 63 -12.83 -16.45 41.24
CA ASP A 63 -11.46 -16.00 40.94
C ASP A 63 -10.99 -16.15 39.49
N LYS A 64 -11.91 -16.34 38.53
CA LYS A 64 -11.64 -16.25 37.10
C LYS A 64 -12.15 -14.94 36.54
N ILE A 65 -11.27 -14.17 35.92
CA ILE A 65 -11.63 -12.90 35.27
C ILE A 65 -12.49 -13.21 34.05
N ILE A 66 -13.67 -12.59 33.97
CA ILE A 66 -14.62 -12.73 32.86
C ILE A 66 -14.45 -11.57 31.87
N TYR A 67 -14.36 -10.34 32.38
CA TYR A 67 -14.17 -9.13 31.60
C TYR A 67 -13.55 -8.03 32.45
N SER A 68 -13.13 -6.93 31.81
CA SER A 68 -12.53 -5.79 32.49
C SER A 68 -13.02 -4.46 31.91
N TYR A 69 -13.12 -3.45 32.78
CA TYR A 69 -13.27 -2.06 32.39
C TYR A 69 -11.94 -1.34 32.51
N LEU A 70 -11.55 -0.65 31.44
CA LEU A 70 -10.30 0.09 31.33
C LEU A 70 -10.60 1.58 31.21
N GLY A 71 -9.81 2.39 31.90
CA GLY A 71 -10.03 3.82 31.90
C GLY A 71 -8.96 4.61 32.63
N THR A 72 -9.36 5.77 33.11
CA THR A 72 -8.47 6.70 33.81
C THR A 72 -9.13 7.12 35.11
N GLY A 73 -8.37 7.22 36.20
CA GLY A 73 -8.88 7.57 37.52
C GLY A 73 -8.02 8.62 38.23
N THR A 74 -8.64 9.40 39.11
CA THR A 74 -7.97 10.28 40.05
C THR A 74 -8.44 9.96 41.46
N ILE A 75 -7.50 9.76 42.38
CA ILE A 75 -7.82 9.57 43.80
C ILE A 75 -8.02 10.94 44.43
N SER A 76 -9.14 11.10 45.13
CA SER A 76 -9.50 12.29 45.89
C SER A 76 -9.83 11.91 47.33
N HIS A 77 -9.56 12.82 48.26
CA HIS A 77 -9.88 12.66 49.67
C HIS A 77 -10.85 13.76 50.11
N ASN A 78 -11.94 13.38 50.79
CA ASN A 78 -12.89 14.31 51.38
C ASN A 78 -13.27 13.88 52.81
N ASP A 79 -14.15 14.63 53.46
CA ASP A 79 -14.60 14.39 54.84
C ASP A 79 -15.26 13.00 55.06
N LYS A 80 -15.53 12.23 54.00
CA LYS A 80 -16.14 10.90 54.03
C LYS A 80 -15.16 9.78 53.67
N GLY A 81 -13.87 10.10 53.47
CA GLY A 81 -12.79 9.16 53.15
C GLY A 81 -12.23 9.33 51.73
N PHE A 82 -11.49 8.32 51.26
CA PHE A 82 -10.92 8.28 49.92
C PHE A 82 -11.96 7.85 48.88
N SER A 83 -11.95 8.50 47.72
CA SER A 83 -12.77 8.10 46.58
C SER A 83 -11.98 8.17 45.28
N ILE A 84 -12.23 7.22 44.39
CA ILE A 84 -11.67 7.20 43.04
C ILE A 84 -12.70 7.80 42.11
N LYS A 85 -12.40 8.96 41.53
CA LYS A 85 -13.15 9.50 40.41
C LYS A 85 -12.60 8.90 39.13
N PHE A 86 -13.40 8.19 38.36
CA PHE A 86 -12.94 7.46 37.18
C PHE A 86 -13.79 7.74 35.94
N ASN A 87 -13.16 7.55 34.77
CA ASN A 87 -13.77 7.59 33.45
C ASN A 87 -13.43 6.30 32.71
N ILE A 88 -14.44 5.49 32.43
CA ILE A 88 -14.25 4.24 31.70
C ILE A 88 -14.32 4.49 30.20
N LYS A 89 -13.25 4.06 29.51
CA LYS A 89 -13.06 4.27 28.08
C LYS A 89 -13.20 2.99 27.27
N SER A 90 -12.90 1.82 27.83
CA SER A 90 -13.06 0.54 27.14
C SER A 90 -13.63 -0.53 28.08
N LYS A 91 -14.34 -1.49 27.50
CA LYS A 91 -14.79 -2.72 28.15
C LYS A 91 -14.32 -3.89 27.29
N LEU A 92 -13.51 -4.77 27.85
CA LEU A 92 -12.98 -5.93 27.15
C LEU A 92 -13.39 -7.21 27.84
N ASN A 93 -13.86 -8.19 27.06
CA ASN A 93 -13.97 -9.57 27.54
C ASN A 93 -12.57 -10.12 27.83
N TYR A 94 -12.50 -11.19 28.63
CA TYR A 94 -11.23 -11.86 28.89
C TYR A 94 -10.68 -12.50 27.61
N GLY A 95 -9.76 -11.79 26.98
CA GLY A 95 -9.05 -12.18 25.76
C GLY A 95 -7.57 -11.86 25.84
N THR A 96 -6.93 -11.74 24.68
CA THR A 96 -5.49 -11.49 24.54
C THR A 96 -5.01 -10.27 25.32
N ALA A 97 -5.72 -9.13 25.23
CA ALA A 97 -5.30 -7.89 25.88
C ALA A 97 -5.30 -8.00 27.42
N ILE A 98 -6.39 -8.53 28.00
CA ILE A 98 -6.51 -8.70 29.46
C ILE A 98 -5.55 -9.78 29.97
N LYS A 99 -5.42 -10.89 29.24
CA LYS A 99 -4.44 -11.94 29.55
C LYS A 99 -3.01 -11.40 29.54
N ASN A 100 -2.68 -10.53 28.58
CA ASN A 100 -1.37 -9.88 28.50
C ASN A 100 -1.10 -9.00 29.73
N ILE A 101 -2.07 -8.17 30.12
CA ILE A 101 -1.96 -7.33 31.32
C ILE A 101 -1.68 -8.21 32.56
N CYS A 102 -2.52 -9.23 32.81
CA CYS A 102 -2.38 -10.10 33.98
C CYS A 102 -1.03 -10.84 34.01
N LYS A 103 -0.54 -11.29 32.85
CA LYS A 103 0.76 -11.96 32.71
C LYS A 103 1.95 -11.03 32.88
N LEU A 104 1.83 -9.76 32.51
CA LEU A 104 2.90 -8.76 32.68
C LEU A 104 3.02 -8.29 34.14
N SER A 105 1.90 -8.19 34.85
CA SER A 105 1.87 -7.85 36.27
C SER A 105 2.08 -9.06 37.20
N GLU A 106 2.19 -10.27 36.65
CA GLU A 106 2.17 -11.53 37.41
C GLU A 106 0.96 -11.64 38.37
N LEU A 107 -0.18 -11.05 37.99
CA LEU A 107 -1.29 -10.82 38.91
C LEU A 107 -1.98 -12.12 39.32
N SER A 108 -2.04 -12.34 40.63
CA SER A 108 -2.84 -13.35 41.32
C SER A 108 -3.97 -12.70 42.09
N LEU A 109 -5.22 -12.94 41.66
CA LEU A 109 -6.40 -12.39 42.35
C LEU A 109 -6.52 -12.86 43.81
N SER A 110 -5.94 -14.00 44.17
CA SER A 110 -5.99 -14.54 45.55
C SER A 110 -4.85 -14.06 46.42
N ASP A 111 -3.69 -13.77 45.83
CA ASP A 111 -2.45 -13.52 46.58
C ASP A 111 -2.12 -12.03 46.64
N ASP A 112 -2.45 -11.26 45.61
CA ASP A 112 -2.12 -9.82 45.51
C ASP A 112 -3.18 -8.91 46.11
N PHE A 113 -4.40 -9.41 46.32
CA PHE A 113 -5.44 -8.69 47.04
C PHE A 113 -5.53 -9.28 48.44
N GLY A 114 -5.23 -8.45 49.47
CA GLY A 114 -5.37 -8.85 50.86
C GLY A 114 -6.80 -9.31 51.21
N LYS A 115 -6.95 -9.96 52.37
CA LYS A 115 -8.26 -10.40 52.86
C LYS A 115 -9.13 -9.16 53.08
N ASP A 116 -10.19 -9.03 52.27
CA ASP A 116 -11.10 -7.87 52.20
C ASP A 116 -10.55 -6.61 51.51
N GLU A 117 -9.44 -6.71 50.77
CA GLU A 117 -8.94 -5.66 49.89
C GLU A 117 -9.46 -5.81 48.45
N TYR A 118 -9.85 -4.69 47.85
CA TYR A 118 -10.41 -4.65 46.49
C TYR A 118 -9.62 -3.78 45.53
N VAL A 119 -8.57 -3.09 46.01
CA VAL A 119 -7.82 -2.11 45.24
C VAL A 119 -6.33 -2.35 45.39
N LEU A 120 -5.62 -2.49 44.27
CA LEU A 120 -4.17 -2.67 44.21
C LEU A 120 -3.57 -1.54 43.37
N LYS A 121 -2.43 -1.00 43.81
CA LYS A 121 -1.67 0.00 43.05
C LYS A 121 -0.40 -0.64 42.49
N GLU A 122 -0.07 -0.30 41.25
CA GLU A 122 1.19 -0.69 40.61
C GLU A 122 1.80 0.51 39.88
N GLU A 123 3.12 0.53 39.73
CA GLU A 123 3.82 1.44 38.83
C GLU A 123 4.57 0.64 37.76
N SER A 124 4.05 0.61 36.54
CA SER A 124 4.59 -0.17 35.43
C SER A 124 4.45 0.57 34.12
N GLU A 125 5.56 0.89 33.48
CA GLU A 125 5.58 1.59 32.19
C GLU A 125 5.01 0.71 31.06
N LEU A 126 5.29 -0.60 31.10
CA LEU A 126 4.85 -1.55 30.08
C LEU A 126 3.33 -1.67 30.08
N ILE A 127 2.73 -1.88 31.25
CA ILE A 127 1.28 -2.03 31.37
C ILE A 127 0.58 -0.69 31.10
N ALA A 128 1.12 0.42 31.60
CA ALA A 128 0.59 1.75 31.30
C ALA A 128 0.53 2.01 29.79
N LYS A 129 1.57 1.65 29.03
CA LYS A 129 1.56 1.74 27.56
C LYS A 129 0.47 0.87 26.94
N GLN A 130 0.30 -0.37 27.39
CA GLN A 130 -0.76 -1.25 26.88
C GLN A 130 -2.16 -0.64 27.10
N ILE A 131 -2.44 -0.16 28.33
CA ILE A 131 -3.72 0.45 28.65
C ILE A 131 -3.93 1.71 27.80
N ASP A 132 -2.92 2.58 27.69
CA ASP A 132 -2.98 3.81 26.90
C ASP A 132 -3.36 3.54 25.43
N PHE A 133 -2.77 2.49 24.84
CA PHE A 133 -3.10 2.07 23.47
C PHE A 133 -4.50 1.47 23.33
N ILE A 134 -5.06 0.85 24.36
CA ILE A 134 -6.42 0.29 24.31
C ILE A 134 -7.45 1.41 24.47
N ILE A 135 -7.26 2.30 25.45
CA ILE A 135 -8.28 3.28 25.81
C ILE A 135 -8.30 4.52 24.90
N ASN A 136 -7.21 4.78 24.17
CA ASN A 136 -7.14 5.88 23.21
C ASN A 136 -7.15 5.32 21.80
N LYS A 137 -8.17 5.70 21.02
CA LYS A 137 -8.31 5.29 19.63
C LYS A 137 -7.12 5.79 18.77
N PRO A 138 -6.76 5.05 17.70
CA PRO A 138 -5.83 5.55 16.69
C PRO A 138 -6.22 6.96 16.20
N PHE A 139 -5.21 7.80 15.95
CA PHE A 139 -5.43 9.13 15.40
C PHE A 139 -5.82 9.02 13.92
N GLU A 140 -6.80 9.81 13.50
CA GLU A 140 -7.24 9.92 12.11
C GLU A 140 -7.23 11.39 11.68
N GLU A 141 -6.41 11.71 10.68
CA GLU A 141 -6.38 13.05 10.09
C GLU A 141 -7.63 13.27 9.24
N LYS A 142 -8.24 14.45 9.38
CA LYS A 142 -9.43 14.80 8.61
C LYS A 142 -9.06 15.39 7.25
N SER A 143 -9.79 14.98 6.23
CA SER A 143 -9.74 15.61 4.91
C SER A 143 -10.10 17.10 4.98
N LYS A 144 -9.29 17.93 4.33
CA LYS A 144 -9.50 19.38 4.21
C LYS A 144 -9.81 19.72 2.77
N GLY A 145 -10.81 20.58 2.52
CA GLY A 145 -11.04 21.13 1.19
C GLY A 145 -9.98 22.17 0.86
N GLN A 146 -9.39 22.10 -0.33
CA GLN A 146 -8.42 23.07 -0.83
C GLN A 146 -8.76 23.39 -2.28
N ARG A 147 -8.71 24.68 -2.62
CA ARG A 147 -8.68 25.13 -4.02
C ARG A 147 -7.28 25.62 -4.33
N TYR A 148 -6.82 25.30 -5.53
CA TYR A 148 -5.52 25.68 -6.03
C TYR A 148 -5.71 26.76 -7.10
N GLU A 149 -4.80 27.73 -7.14
CA GLU A 149 -4.84 28.78 -8.14
C GLU A 149 -4.16 28.33 -9.43
N ASN A 150 -4.48 28.99 -10.53
CA ASN A 150 -3.78 28.81 -11.79
C ASN A 150 -2.30 29.25 -11.66
N ILE A 151 -1.40 28.58 -12.39
CA ILE A 151 0.02 28.92 -12.42
C ILE A 151 0.38 29.39 -13.83
N ASP A 152 1.09 30.52 -13.92
CA ASP A 152 1.43 31.16 -15.19
C ASP A 152 2.16 30.23 -16.17
N SER A 153 2.97 29.29 -15.68
CA SER A 153 3.68 28.30 -16.50
C SER A 153 2.75 27.35 -17.26
N GLU A 154 1.48 27.24 -16.85
CA GLU A 154 0.50 26.34 -17.46
C GLU A 154 -0.36 27.03 -18.55
N ASN A 155 -0.20 28.34 -18.78
CA ASN A 155 -1.01 29.10 -19.73
C ASN A 155 -0.89 28.60 -21.19
N GLY A 156 0.24 27.97 -21.55
CA GLY A 156 0.46 27.39 -22.88
C GLY A 156 -0.08 25.97 -23.07
N LEU A 157 -0.63 25.34 -22.04
CA LEU A 157 -1.13 23.97 -22.13
C LEU A 157 -2.41 23.88 -22.97
N ALA A 158 -2.61 22.73 -23.61
CA ALA A 158 -3.82 22.39 -24.34
C ALA A 158 -5.07 22.52 -23.46
N VAL A 159 -6.23 22.76 -24.08
CA VAL A 159 -7.50 22.96 -23.36
C VAL A 159 -7.89 21.74 -22.51
N LEU A 160 -7.60 20.54 -23.00
CA LEU A 160 -7.91 19.27 -22.34
C LEU A 160 -6.84 18.81 -21.32
N ALA A 161 -5.73 19.56 -21.19
CA ALA A 161 -4.67 19.24 -20.24
C ALA A 161 -5.13 19.48 -18.79
N GLN A 162 -4.60 18.68 -17.86
CA GLN A 162 -4.81 18.96 -16.45
C GLN A 162 -4.03 20.20 -16.00
N ARG A 163 -4.65 20.98 -15.12
CA ARG A 163 -4.09 22.22 -14.59
C ARG A 163 -4.05 22.18 -13.07
N ASN A 164 -3.18 22.99 -12.48
CA ASN A 164 -3.00 23.08 -11.05
C ASN A 164 -4.32 23.33 -10.31
N GLU A 165 -5.17 24.20 -10.86
CA GLU A 165 -6.50 24.53 -10.32
C GLU A 165 -7.49 23.35 -10.28
N TYR A 166 -7.23 22.28 -11.04
CA TYR A 166 -8.05 21.06 -11.04
C TYR A 166 -7.55 20.02 -10.04
N CYS A 167 -6.40 20.24 -9.41
CA CYS A 167 -5.80 19.29 -8.48
C CYS A 167 -6.73 19.01 -7.29
N GLU A 168 -6.92 17.73 -6.98
CA GLU A 168 -7.66 17.30 -5.78
C GLU A 168 -6.82 16.28 -5.00
N ARG A 169 -6.85 16.38 -3.66
CA ARG A 169 -6.14 15.47 -2.74
C ARG A 169 -7.05 15.04 -1.60
N ALA A 170 -6.69 13.95 -0.94
CA ALA A 170 -7.42 13.44 0.21
C ALA A 170 -7.27 14.34 1.45
N TYR A 171 -6.04 14.79 1.79
CA TYR A 171 -5.78 15.45 3.07
C TYR A 171 -5.35 16.92 2.96
N ASN A 172 -4.65 17.30 1.88
CA ASN A 172 -4.14 18.66 1.67
C ASN A 172 -3.27 19.13 2.87
N LEU A 173 -2.28 18.31 3.24
CA LEU A 173 -1.50 18.48 4.49
C LEU A 173 -0.66 19.76 4.56
N ARG A 174 -0.31 20.34 3.41
CA ARG A 174 0.60 21.47 3.29
C ARG A 174 -0.02 22.53 2.40
N ALA A 175 0.08 23.80 2.81
CA ALA A 175 -0.43 24.93 2.06
C ALA A 175 0.12 24.99 0.62
N PRO A 176 -0.63 25.53 -0.35
CA PRO A 176 -0.13 25.77 -1.70
C PRO A 176 1.03 26.77 -1.70
N MET A 177 1.93 26.64 -2.67
CA MET A 177 3.05 27.56 -2.86
C MET A 177 2.85 28.36 -4.15
N GLN A 178 3.31 29.61 -4.17
CA GLN A 178 3.08 30.54 -5.29
C GLN A 178 3.75 30.11 -6.61
N HIS A 179 4.93 29.48 -6.55
CA HIS A 179 5.74 29.14 -7.73
C HIS A 179 5.96 27.65 -7.93
N ARG A 180 5.18 26.81 -7.26
CA ARG A 180 5.29 25.34 -7.35
C ARG A 180 3.91 24.74 -7.49
N GLY A 181 3.68 24.05 -8.61
CA GLY A 181 2.44 23.33 -8.85
C GLY A 181 2.27 22.09 -7.98
N GLU A 182 1.03 21.68 -7.79
CA GLU A 182 0.69 20.52 -6.99
C GLU A 182 1.09 19.21 -7.68
N PHE A 183 1.06 19.15 -9.01
CA PHE A 183 1.60 17.99 -9.73
C PHE A 183 3.14 17.92 -9.67
N GLN A 184 3.82 19.07 -9.62
CA GLN A 184 5.25 19.11 -9.33
C GLN A 184 5.53 18.60 -7.91
N ARG A 185 4.69 18.99 -6.93
CA ARG A 185 4.78 18.47 -5.56
C ARG A 185 4.61 16.95 -5.52
N ASP A 186 3.71 16.38 -6.32
CA ASP A 186 3.55 14.92 -6.43
C ASP A 186 4.80 14.25 -6.97
N TYR A 187 5.34 14.78 -8.06
CA TYR A 187 6.61 14.33 -8.63
C TYR A 187 7.73 14.31 -7.58
N GLU A 188 7.92 15.41 -6.86
CA GLU A 188 8.96 15.54 -5.82
C GLU A 188 8.76 14.50 -4.70
N ARG A 189 7.52 14.32 -4.22
CA ARG A 189 7.20 13.33 -3.18
C ARG A 189 7.55 11.91 -3.62
N ILE A 190 7.21 11.55 -4.86
CA ILE A 190 7.51 10.21 -5.41
C ILE A 190 9.03 10.02 -5.52
N VAL A 191 9.76 10.98 -6.10
CA VAL A 191 11.22 10.88 -6.28
C VAL A 191 11.96 10.71 -4.95
N HIS A 192 11.49 11.36 -3.88
CA HIS A 192 12.12 11.27 -2.56
C HIS A 192 11.68 10.05 -1.73
N SER A 193 10.65 9.31 -2.16
CA SER A 193 10.12 8.16 -1.44
C SER A 193 11.14 7.01 -1.30
N LYS A 194 10.97 6.17 -0.27
CA LYS A 194 11.79 4.97 -0.10
C LYS A 194 11.46 3.92 -1.17
N ALA A 195 10.19 3.78 -1.52
CA ALA A 195 9.72 2.84 -2.54
C ALA A 195 10.33 3.12 -3.91
N PHE A 196 10.39 4.40 -4.32
CA PHE A 196 11.05 4.78 -5.58
C PHE A 196 12.53 4.40 -5.58
N ARG A 197 13.27 4.70 -4.51
CA ARG A 197 14.70 4.31 -4.37
C ARG A 197 14.92 2.80 -4.44
N ARG A 198 14.02 2.00 -3.87
CA ARG A 198 14.10 0.53 -3.91
C ARG A 198 13.92 -0.06 -5.31
N MET A 199 13.41 0.69 -6.28
CA MET A 199 13.30 0.19 -7.67
C MET A 199 14.66 -0.04 -8.34
N VAL A 200 15.75 0.54 -7.81
CA VAL A 200 17.11 0.27 -8.28
C VAL A 200 17.47 -1.21 -8.12
N ASP A 201 17.01 -1.85 -7.05
CA ASP A 201 17.37 -3.24 -6.71
C ASP A 201 16.37 -4.28 -7.25
N LYS A 202 15.31 -3.84 -7.93
CA LYS A 202 14.27 -4.73 -8.49
C LYS A 202 14.59 -5.08 -9.95
N ALA A 203 14.94 -6.34 -10.21
CA ALA A 203 15.14 -6.86 -11.56
C ALA A 203 13.81 -6.95 -12.35
N GLN A 204 13.83 -6.65 -13.65
CA GLN A 204 12.62 -6.64 -14.48
C GLN A 204 12.27 -8.02 -15.08
N VAL A 205 13.25 -8.78 -15.61
CA VAL A 205 13.02 -10.09 -16.27
C VAL A 205 14.21 -11.06 -16.21
N PHE A 206 15.46 -10.60 -16.39
CA PHE A 206 16.61 -11.51 -16.50
C PHE A 206 17.45 -11.59 -15.20
N SER A 207 17.83 -12.81 -14.79
CA SER A 207 18.66 -13.06 -13.59
C SER A 207 20.07 -12.51 -13.78
N ALA A 208 20.71 -12.03 -12.71
CA ALA A 208 22.08 -11.45 -12.64
C ALA A 208 23.25 -12.29 -13.22
N SER A 209 23.00 -13.46 -13.81
CA SER A 209 24.02 -14.43 -14.25
C SER A 209 24.69 -14.15 -15.62
N LYS A 210 24.33 -13.06 -16.33
CA LYS A 210 24.88 -12.65 -17.65
C LYS A 210 25.36 -11.17 -17.71
N GLY A 211 26.03 -10.65 -16.67
CA GLY A 211 26.91 -9.46 -16.77
C GLY A 211 26.29 -8.09 -16.48
N ASP A 212 27.10 -7.02 -16.58
CA ASP A 212 26.86 -5.67 -16.01
C ASP A 212 25.72 -4.83 -16.64
N TYR A 213 24.98 -5.34 -17.63
CA TYR A 213 23.99 -4.57 -18.42
C TYR A 213 22.51 -4.86 -18.06
N TYR A 214 22.20 -5.26 -16.82
CA TYR A 214 20.81 -5.54 -16.45
C TYR A 214 19.95 -4.28 -16.33
N ARG A 215 18.82 -4.27 -17.06
CA ARG A 215 17.74 -3.31 -16.86
C ARG A 215 17.04 -3.59 -15.52
N THR A 216 17.02 -2.58 -14.67
CA THR A 216 16.26 -2.57 -13.41
C THR A 216 14.90 -1.92 -13.63
N ARG A 217 13.95 -2.12 -12.70
CA ARG A 217 12.67 -1.41 -12.72
C ARG A 217 12.88 0.11 -12.79
N MET A 218 13.88 0.64 -12.08
CA MET A 218 14.26 2.06 -12.17
C MET A 218 14.58 2.50 -13.61
N THR A 219 15.42 1.75 -14.33
CA THR A 219 15.78 2.12 -15.72
C THR A 219 14.57 2.08 -16.66
N HIS A 220 13.64 1.16 -16.43
CA HIS A 220 12.39 1.11 -17.18
C HIS A 220 11.47 2.27 -16.85
N THR A 221 11.23 2.54 -15.56
CA THR A 221 10.45 3.70 -15.12
C THR A 221 11.02 5.01 -15.67
N GLN A 222 12.34 5.15 -15.75
CA GLN A 222 12.99 6.31 -16.39
C GLN A 222 12.74 6.38 -17.91
N ALA A 223 12.80 5.25 -18.61
CA ALA A 223 12.47 5.20 -20.04
C ALA A 223 11.00 5.55 -20.29
N VAL A 224 10.07 5.01 -19.49
CA VAL A 224 8.63 5.36 -19.53
C VAL A 224 8.44 6.85 -19.31
N SER A 225 9.06 7.42 -18.28
CA SER A 225 9.00 8.86 -17.98
C SER A 225 9.52 9.71 -19.15
N GLN A 226 10.62 9.32 -19.78
CA GLN A 226 11.18 10.04 -20.93
C GLN A 226 10.26 9.99 -22.15
N ILE A 227 9.69 8.83 -22.46
CA ILE A 227 8.75 8.64 -23.58
C ILE A 227 7.46 9.42 -23.31
N ALA A 228 6.90 9.27 -22.11
CA ALA A 228 5.68 9.96 -21.69
C ALA A 228 5.84 11.48 -21.76
N ARG A 229 6.99 11.99 -21.31
CA ARG A 229 7.34 13.41 -21.41
C ARG A 229 7.36 13.90 -22.85
N GLY A 230 7.98 13.14 -23.77
CA GLY A 230 8.03 13.50 -25.19
C GLY A 230 6.64 13.53 -25.85
N ILE A 231 5.76 12.59 -25.48
CA ILE A 231 4.37 12.58 -25.96
C ILE A 231 3.59 13.76 -25.36
N ALA A 232 3.69 13.98 -24.05
CA ALA A 232 3.00 15.07 -23.36
C ALA A 232 3.42 16.44 -23.90
N GLU A 233 4.71 16.67 -24.13
CA GLU A 233 5.24 17.89 -24.75
C GLU A 233 4.68 18.08 -26.16
N GLY A 234 4.69 17.01 -26.99
CA GLY A 234 4.15 17.04 -28.34
C GLY A 234 2.65 17.36 -28.41
N LEU A 235 1.91 17.08 -27.34
CA LEU A 235 0.47 17.31 -27.20
C LEU A 235 0.11 18.56 -26.36
N GLY A 236 1.10 19.24 -25.77
CA GLY A 236 0.88 20.38 -24.88
C GLY A 236 0.18 20.02 -23.56
N LEU A 237 0.48 18.86 -22.98
CA LEU A 237 -0.12 18.36 -21.73
C LEU A 237 0.74 18.69 -20.50
N ASN A 238 0.21 18.45 -19.29
CA ASN A 238 0.93 18.74 -18.06
C ASN A 238 2.09 17.76 -17.83
N MET A 239 3.32 18.24 -18.01
CA MET A 239 4.52 17.42 -17.91
C MET A 239 4.76 16.91 -16.49
N TYR A 240 4.54 17.72 -15.46
CA TYR A 240 4.75 17.29 -14.08
C TYR A 240 3.78 16.20 -13.65
N LEU A 241 2.50 16.30 -14.05
CA LEU A 241 1.54 15.23 -13.79
C LEU A 241 1.94 13.94 -14.53
N THR A 242 2.34 14.07 -15.80
CA THR A 242 2.79 12.94 -16.61
C THR A 242 4.02 12.26 -15.99
N GLU A 243 5.02 13.03 -15.57
CA GLU A 243 6.23 12.51 -14.93
C GLU A 243 5.91 11.92 -13.54
N ALA A 244 5.07 12.55 -12.73
CA ALA A 244 4.65 12.00 -11.44
C ALA A 244 3.98 10.63 -11.59
N ILE A 245 3.03 10.50 -12.52
CA ILE A 245 2.38 9.23 -12.83
C ILE A 245 3.40 8.20 -13.32
N ALA A 246 4.26 8.59 -14.28
CA ALA A 246 5.26 7.70 -14.86
C ALA A 246 6.26 7.21 -13.83
N LEU A 247 6.71 8.04 -12.88
CA LEU A 247 7.63 7.59 -11.83
C LEU A 247 6.93 6.77 -10.74
N GLY A 248 5.64 7.02 -10.51
CA GLY A 248 4.84 6.33 -9.48
C GLY A 248 4.27 4.99 -9.92
N HIS A 249 4.03 4.75 -11.21
CA HIS A 249 3.18 3.62 -11.66
C HIS A 249 3.67 2.24 -11.18
N ASP A 250 4.99 2.07 -11.06
CA ASP A 250 5.64 0.78 -10.80
C ASP A 250 6.24 0.64 -9.39
N ILE A 251 6.03 1.61 -8.50
CA ILE A 251 6.61 1.57 -7.14
C ILE A 251 6.09 0.37 -6.33
N GLY A 252 4.88 -0.11 -6.62
CA GLY A 252 4.26 -1.28 -6.00
C GLY A 252 4.66 -2.62 -6.61
N HIS A 253 5.60 -2.68 -7.54
CA HIS A 253 5.99 -3.93 -8.16
C HIS A 253 6.69 -4.87 -7.17
N THR A 254 6.38 -6.16 -7.20
CA THR A 254 7.07 -7.19 -6.42
C THR A 254 8.51 -7.43 -6.89
N PRO A 255 9.38 -7.97 -6.03
CA PRO A 255 10.58 -8.68 -6.48
C PRO A 255 10.22 -9.76 -7.52
N PHE A 256 11.17 -10.10 -8.38
CA PHE A 256 11.00 -11.08 -9.47
C PHE A 256 9.90 -10.74 -10.50
N GLY A 257 9.54 -9.47 -10.64
CA GLY A 257 8.63 -9.01 -11.69
C GLY A 257 7.27 -9.72 -11.66
N HIS A 258 6.71 -9.98 -12.85
CA HIS A 258 5.36 -10.52 -12.99
C HIS A 258 5.17 -11.89 -12.33
N GLN A 259 6.22 -12.71 -12.23
CA GLN A 259 6.11 -14.00 -11.58
C GLN A 259 5.86 -13.83 -10.07
N GLY A 260 6.57 -12.91 -9.40
CA GLY A 260 6.31 -12.60 -7.99
C GLY A 260 4.88 -12.14 -7.74
N GLU A 261 4.36 -11.26 -8.62
CA GLU A 261 2.96 -10.82 -8.59
C GLU A 261 2.00 -12.02 -8.72
N ARG A 262 2.18 -12.86 -9.74
CA ARG A 262 1.32 -14.03 -9.98
C ARG A 262 1.34 -15.00 -8.82
N THR A 263 2.51 -15.23 -8.21
CA THR A 263 2.64 -16.12 -7.06
C THR A 263 1.90 -15.55 -5.85
N LEU A 264 2.08 -14.27 -5.50
CA LEU A 264 1.34 -13.66 -4.40
C LEU A 264 -0.17 -13.65 -4.66
N ASP A 265 -0.61 -13.26 -5.86
CA ASP A 265 -2.04 -13.26 -6.23
C ASP A 265 -2.64 -14.67 -6.11
N SER A 266 -1.90 -15.69 -6.54
CA SER A 266 -2.30 -17.10 -6.44
C SER A 266 -2.36 -17.61 -5.00
N ILE A 267 -1.47 -17.16 -4.12
CA ILE A 267 -1.51 -17.46 -2.68
C ILE A 267 -2.79 -16.85 -2.07
N LEU A 268 -3.06 -15.59 -2.37
CA LEU A 268 -4.22 -14.86 -1.84
C LEU A 268 -5.57 -15.36 -2.40
N GLN A 269 -5.56 -15.94 -3.60
CA GLN A 269 -6.70 -16.64 -4.21
C GLN A 269 -6.86 -18.09 -3.71
N GLY A 270 -6.01 -18.57 -2.80
CA GLY A 270 -6.13 -19.93 -2.25
C GLY A 270 -5.64 -21.06 -3.17
N LYS A 271 -4.91 -20.76 -4.25
CA LYS A 271 -4.32 -21.80 -5.12
C LYS A 271 -3.20 -22.57 -4.42
N PHE A 272 -2.57 -21.94 -3.43
CA PHE A 272 -1.61 -22.57 -2.54
C PHE A 272 -2.24 -22.86 -1.18
N ASN A 273 -2.10 -24.09 -0.68
CA ASN A 273 -2.51 -24.45 0.66
C ASN A 273 -1.46 -23.99 1.70
N ILE A 274 -1.26 -22.67 1.79
CA ILE A 274 -0.37 -22.03 2.77
C ILE A 274 -1.17 -21.38 3.88
N ILE A 275 -2.18 -20.58 3.51
CA ILE A 275 -3.09 -19.95 4.46
C ILE A 275 -4.08 -21.02 4.93
N LYS A 276 -4.33 -21.13 6.23
CA LYS A 276 -5.24 -22.16 6.76
C LYS A 276 -6.71 -21.75 6.64
N ASN A 277 -7.54 -22.74 6.32
CA ASN A 277 -9.00 -22.62 6.20
C ASN A 277 -9.43 -21.54 5.18
N VAL A 278 -8.71 -21.39 4.07
CA VAL A 278 -9.06 -20.38 3.02
C VAL A 278 -10.49 -20.54 2.52
N GLU A 279 -11.00 -21.77 2.50
CA GLU A 279 -12.38 -22.10 2.10
C GLU A 279 -13.43 -21.36 2.95
N SER A 280 -13.13 -21.05 4.22
CA SER A 280 -14.00 -20.25 5.10
C SER A 280 -14.02 -18.75 4.75
N PHE A 281 -13.25 -18.32 3.75
CA PHE A 281 -13.13 -16.93 3.27
C PHE A 281 -13.69 -16.78 1.83
N THR A 282 -14.53 -17.69 1.35
CA THR A 282 -14.92 -17.78 -0.07
C THR A 282 -16.04 -16.83 -0.52
N GLU A 283 -16.86 -16.29 0.39
CA GLU A 283 -17.98 -15.39 0.03
C GLU A 283 -17.55 -13.93 -0.21
N ASP A 284 -16.43 -13.47 0.35
CA ASP A 284 -15.84 -12.15 0.12
C ASP A 284 -14.43 -12.36 -0.45
N LEU A 285 -14.07 -11.77 -1.60
CA LEU A 285 -12.69 -11.68 -2.16
C LEU A 285 -11.57 -12.04 -1.15
N SER A 286 -11.22 -13.34 -1.05
CA SER A 286 -10.75 -14.00 0.18
C SER A 286 -9.75 -13.22 1.03
N PHE A 287 -8.71 -12.73 0.37
CA PHE A 287 -7.71 -11.81 0.91
C PHE A 287 -7.41 -10.65 -0.05
N GLY A 288 -8.34 -10.39 -1.00
CA GLY A 288 -8.31 -9.30 -1.99
C GLY A 288 -7.13 -9.28 -2.97
N GLY A 289 -6.49 -10.43 -3.20
CA GLY A 289 -5.52 -10.65 -4.28
C GLY A 289 -4.32 -9.69 -4.30
N PHE A 290 -3.49 -9.79 -5.34
CA PHE A 290 -2.31 -8.94 -5.50
C PHE A 290 -2.14 -8.50 -6.94
N LYS A 291 -1.93 -7.19 -7.15
CA LYS A 291 -1.61 -6.61 -8.45
C LYS A 291 -0.80 -5.34 -8.25
N HIS A 292 0.29 -5.18 -9.00
CA HIS A 292 1.26 -4.08 -8.83
C HIS A 292 0.62 -2.68 -8.90
N ASN A 293 -0.31 -2.40 -9.82
CA ASN A 293 -0.94 -1.08 -9.94
C ASN A 293 -1.79 -0.72 -8.69
N TYR A 294 -2.54 -1.68 -8.14
CA TYR A 294 -3.23 -1.51 -6.86
C TYR A 294 -2.23 -1.38 -5.71
N GLN A 295 -1.15 -2.16 -5.74
CA GLN A 295 -0.10 -2.04 -4.74
C GLN A 295 0.63 -0.68 -4.82
N SER A 296 0.80 -0.09 -6.00
CA SER A 296 1.45 1.21 -6.19
C SER A 296 0.65 2.33 -5.51
N ILE A 297 -0.68 2.33 -5.64
CA ILE A 297 -1.51 3.28 -4.89
C ILE A 297 -1.51 2.99 -3.39
N ARG A 298 -1.45 1.71 -2.97
CA ARG A 298 -1.31 1.33 -1.55
C ARG A 298 0.01 1.81 -0.97
N VAL A 299 1.11 1.70 -1.71
CA VAL A 299 2.40 2.26 -1.31
C VAL A 299 2.28 3.77 -1.10
N ALA A 300 1.69 4.47 -2.07
CA ALA A 300 1.55 5.91 -2.04
C ALA A 300 0.58 6.45 -0.99
N THR A 301 -0.39 5.66 -0.54
CA THR A 301 -1.46 6.13 0.37
C THR A 301 -1.42 5.52 1.75
N LEU A 302 -0.82 4.33 1.92
CA LEU A 302 -0.86 3.56 3.16
C LEU A 302 0.50 3.03 3.63
N LEU A 303 1.49 2.90 2.73
CA LEU A 303 2.76 2.26 3.12
C LEU A 303 3.91 3.18 3.43
N GLU A 304 4.09 4.23 2.65
CA GLU A 304 5.08 5.26 2.96
C GLU A 304 4.74 5.95 4.29
N GLU A 305 5.76 6.41 4.99
CA GLU A 305 5.62 7.11 6.28
C GLU A 305 6.52 8.35 6.23
N GLU A 306 6.05 9.35 5.48
CA GLU A 306 6.77 10.60 5.19
C GLU A 306 6.15 11.81 5.92
N TYR A 307 4.95 11.65 6.50
CA TYR A 307 4.21 12.70 7.20
C TYR A 307 3.90 12.29 8.65
N THR A 308 3.76 13.29 9.52
CA THR A 308 3.45 13.10 10.94
C THR A 308 1.98 12.77 11.18
N GLU A 309 1.11 13.21 10.27
CA GLU A 309 -0.35 13.17 10.41
C GLU A 309 -0.97 11.92 9.77
N ILE A 310 -0.35 11.37 8.73
CA ILE A 310 -0.87 10.23 7.95
C ILE A 310 0.24 9.26 7.55
N CYS A 311 -0.14 8.01 7.29
CA CYS A 311 0.60 7.16 6.38
C CYS A 311 0.34 7.60 4.93
N GLY A 312 1.32 7.38 4.04
CA GLY A 312 1.29 7.76 2.63
C GLY A 312 1.97 9.10 2.33
N MET A 313 1.81 9.55 1.08
CA MET A 313 2.47 10.73 0.52
C MET A 313 1.49 11.88 0.23
N ASP A 314 0.19 11.73 0.50
CA ASP A 314 -0.88 12.70 0.19
C ASP A 314 -0.89 13.14 -1.29
N LEU A 315 -0.64 12.21 -2.23
CA LEU A 315 -0.63 12.49 -3.68
C LEU A 315 -2.02 12.92 -4.19
N SER A 316 -2.06 13.61 -5.33
CA SER A 316 -3.33 13.99 -5.94
C SER A 316 -4.07 12.78 -6.52
N TYR A 317 -5.40 12.86 -6.57
CA TYR A 317 -6.22 11.81 -7.18
C TYR A 317 -5.90 11.60 -8.66
N GLN A 318 -5.50 12.66 -9.38
CA GLN A 318 -4.97 12.59 -10.74
C GLN A 318 -3.79 11.62 -10.85
N THR A 319 -2.79 11.82 -9.98
CA THR A 319 -1.58 11.01 -9.97
C THR A 319 -1.89 9.57 -9.59
N LEU A 320 -2.70 9.39 -8.54
CA LEU A 320 -3.15 8.06 -8.09
C LEU A 320 -3.97 7.32 -9.16
N GLU A 321 -4.86 8.03 -9.88
CA GLU A 321 -5.65 7.45 -10.98
C GLU A 321 -4.74 6.97 -12.11
N GLY A 322 -3.79 7.81 -12.54
CA GLY A 322 -2.82 7.45 -13.56
C GLY A 322 -1.98 6.24 -13.15
N MET A 323 -1.51 6.22 -11.90
CA MET A 323 -0.77 5.08 -11.34
C MET A 323 -1.61 3.80 -11.30
N LEU A 324 -2.90 3.91 -11.00
CA LEU A 324 -3.80 2.76 -10.94
C LEU A 324 -4.16 2.24 -12.34
N LYS A 325 -4.41 3.12 -13.31
CA LYS A 325 -5.00 2.78 -14.61
C LYS A 325 -4.01 2.70 -15.77
N HIS A 326 -2.71 2.75 -15.51
CA HIS A 326 -1.70 2.47 -16.54
C HIS A 326 -1.80 1.03 -17.10
N THR A 327 -2.41 0.10 -16.35
CA THR A 327 -2.79 -1.23 -16.83
C THR A 327 -4.28 -1.51 -16.63
N LYS A 328 -4.78 -2.57 -17.29
CA LYS A 328 -6.19 -2.98 -17.20
C LYS A 328 -6.62 -3.27 -15.77
N LEU A 329 -7.75 -2.68 -15.36
CA LEU A 329 -8.35 -2.89 -14.06
C LEU A 329 -9.10 -4.23 -14.01
N LYS A 330 -8.71 -5.11 -13.08
CA LYS A 330 -9.46 -6.34 -12.74
C LYS A 330 -10.40 -6.08 -11.56
N ARG A 331 -11.49 -5.36 -11.80
CA ARG A 331 -12.42 -4.89 -10.76
C ARG A 331 -13.11 -6.02 -10.00
N ASP A 332 -13.40 -7.11 -10.70
CA ASP A 332 -14.06 -8.27 -10.11
C ASP A 332 -13.14 -9.06 -9.17
N ASN A 333 -11.83 -8.77 -9.18
CA ASN A 333 -10.82 -9.51 -8.42
C ASN A 333 -10.28 -8.75 -7.21
N TYR A 334 -10.45 -7.43 -7.16
CA TYR A 334 -9.78 -6.57 -6.17
C TYR A 334 -10.73 -5.49 -5.65
N SER A 335 -10.79 -5.37 -4.33
CA SER A 335 -11.58 -4.32 -3.67
C SER A 335 -10.68 -3.12 -3.36
N LEU A 336 -11.10 -1.93 -3.79
CA LEU A 336 -10.28 -0.72 -3.76
C LEU A 336 -9.96 -0.23 -2.33
N ASP A 337 -10.87 -0.43 -1.39
CA ASP A 337 -10.74 -0.14 0.04
C ASP A 337 -9.50 -0.80 0.69
N GLN A 338 -9.03 -1.92 0.13
CA GLN A 338 -7.82 -2.57 0.62
C GLN A 338 -6.53 -1.83 0.22
N PHE A 339 -6.60 -0.90 -0.71
CA PHE A 339 -5.43 -0.25 -1.31
C PHE A 339 -5.41 1.27 -1.13
N ILE A 340 -6.48 1.89 -0.64
CA ILE A 340 -6.54 3.35 -0.41
C ILE A 340 -7.42 3.69 0.79
N SER A 341 -6.93 4.58 1.66
CA SER A 341 -7.70 5.14 2.80
C SER A 341 -8.52 6.35 2.37
N SER A 342 -9.55 6.15 1.54
CA SER A 342 -10.51 7.20 1.23
C SER A 342 -11.86 6.61 0.82
N ASP A 343 -12.91 6.96 1.57
CA ASP A 343 -14.28 6.46 1.34
C ASP A 343 -14.82 6.86 -0.04
N ASP A 344 -14.36 8.00 -0.58
CA ASP A 344 -14.77 8.51 -1.90
C ASP A 344 -13.77 8.16 -3.02
N ALA A 345 -12.77 7.31 -2.74
CA ALA A 345 -11.72 6.96 -3.69
C ALA A 345 -12.27 6.45 -5.03
N SER A 346 -13.32 5.64 -5.01
CA SER A 346 -13.92 5.09 -6.23
C SER A 346 -14.39 6.19 -7.19
N ASN A 347 -15.05 7.23 -6.67
CA ASN A 347 -15.51 8.35 -7.48
C ASN A 347 -14.35 9.25 -7.91
N LYS A 348 -13.44 9.57 -6.98
CA LYS A 348 -12.30 10.46 -7.24
C LYS A 348 -11.27 9.90 -8.21
N LEU A 349 -11.13 8.58 -8.26
CA LEU A 349 -10.29 7.86 -9.22
C LEU A 349 -11.04 7.49 -10.50
N HIS A 350 -12.30 7.91 -10.66
CA HIS A 350 -13.18 7.55 -11.77
C HIS A 350 -13.18 6.04 -12.03
N PHE A 351 -13.27 5.23 -10.97
CA PHE A 351 -12.98 3.79 -11.02
C PHE A 351 -13.86 3.02 -12.00
N THR A 352 -15.06 3.53 -12.33
CA THR A 352 -15.98 2.96 -13.33
C THR A 352 -15.46 3.04 -14.77
N GLN A 353 -14.52 3.95 -15.08
CA GLN A 353 -13.91 4.07 -16.41
C GLN A 353 -12.70 3.13 -16.56
N GLU A 354 -12.64 2.39 -17.68
CA GLU A 354 -11.53 1.46 -17.97
C GLU A 354 -10.19 2.14 -18.23
N PHE A 355 -10.22 3.38 -18.72
CA PHE A 355 -9.05 4.20 -19.01
C PHE A 355 -8.92 5.36 -18.01
N CYS A 356 -7.75 5.99 -18.02
CA CYS A 356 -7.48 7.23 -17.28
C CYS A 356 -8.38 8.36 -17.78
N SER A 357 -9.06 9.03 -16.86
CA SER A 357 -9.88 10.21 -17.16
C SER A 357 -9.03 11.46 -17.49
N THR A 358 -7.74 11.43 -17.18
CA THR A 358 -6.73 12.44 -17.56
C THR A 358 -5.98 12.00 -18.83
N LEU A 359 -5.65 12.96 -19.70
CA LEU A 359 -4.84 12.66 -20.89
C LEU A 359 -3.41 12.27 -20.51
N GLU A 360 -2.85 12.90 -19.48
CA GLU A 360 -1.55 12.59 -18.91
C GLU A 360 -1.47 11.14 -18.42
N GLY A 361 -2.54 10.62 -17.79
CA GLY A 361 -2.62 9.23 -17.40
C GLY A 361 -2.71 8.28 -18.60
N GLN A 362 -3.42 8.65 -19.67
CA GLN A 362 -3.46 7.86 -20.92
C GLN A 362 -2.10 7.88 -21.63
N VAL A 363 -1.39 9.01 -21.60
CA VAL A 363 0.00 9.11 -22.12
C VAL A 363 0.91 8.13 -21.40
N VAL A 364 0.86 8.05 -20.07
CA VAL A 364 1.72 7.10 -19.34
C VAL A 364 1.39 5.65 -19.69
N ALA A 365 0.11 5.29 -19.80
CA ALA A 365 -0.30 3.93 -20.20
C ALA A 365 0.31 3.51 -21.56
N ILE A 366 0.22 4.40 -22.56
CA ILE A 366 0.81 4.15 -23.88
C ILE A 366 2.34 4.22 -23.85
N ALA A 367 2.93 5.12 -23.07
CA ALA A 367 4.38 5.22 -22.93
C ALA A 367 4.99 3.97 -22.30
N ASP A 368 4.31 3.38 -21.31
CA ASP A 368 4.69 2.11 -20.70
C ASP A 368 4.71 0.98 -21.74
N GLU A 369 3.66 0.88 -22.55
CA GLU A 369 3.57 -0.08 -23.65
C GLU A 369 4.70 0.13 -24.68
N ILE A 370 4.98 1.36 -25.10
CA ILE A 370 6.08 1.68 -26.04
C ILE A 370 7.45 1.32 -25.43
N ALA A 371 7.67 1.66 -24.16
CA ALA A 371 8.92 1.38 -23.46
C ALA A 371 9.16 -0.14 -23.37
N GLN A 372 8.14 -0.90 -22.95
CA GLN A 372 8.22 -2.35 -22.89
C GLN A 372 8.55 -2.95 -24.26
N ARG A 373 7.94 -2.47 -25.34
CA ARG A 373 8.22 -2.94 -26.70
C ARG A 373 9.64 -2.62 -27.16
N GLY A 374 10.15 -1.44 -26.83
CA GLY A 374 11.54 -1.08 -27.09
C GLY A 374 12.53 -1.95 -26.32
N HIS A 375 12.24 -2.23 -25.05
CA HIS A 375 13.07 -3.08 -24.18
C HIS A 375 13.10 -4.53 -24.68
N ASP A 376 11.93 -5.11 -24.94
CA ASP A 376 11.78 -6.48 -25.42
C ASP A 376 12.53 -6.70 -26.74
N LEU A 377 12.52 -5.70 -27.63
CA LEU A 377 13.24 -5.74 -28.89
C LEU A 377 14.76 -5.64 -28.69
N ASP A 378 15.22 -4.75 -27.82
CA ASP A 378 16.64 -4.60 -27.49
C ASP A 378 17.22 -5.84 -26.81
N ASP A 379 16.46 -6.44 -25.90
CA ASP A 379 16.83 -7.68 -25.21
C ASP A 379 16.85 -8.87 -26.20
N ALA A 380 15.91 -8.94 -27.14
CA ALA A 380 15.91 -9.96 -28.19
C ALA A 380 17.16 -9.86 -29.09
N PHE A 381 17.59 -8.64 -29.43
CA PHE A 381 18.82 -8.42 -30.20
C PHE A 381 20.09 -8.71 -29.39
N SER A 382 20.15 -8.24 -28.14
CA SER A 382 21.33 -8.34 -27.28
C SER A 382 21.59 -9.77 -26.81
N SER A 383 20.52 -10.54 -26.58
CA SER A 383 20.61 -11.97 -26.23
C SER A 383 20.96 -12.89 -27.41
N GLY A 384 20.88 -12.37 -28.64
CA GLY A 384 20.99 -13.17 -29.86
C GLY A 384 19.76 -14.04 -30.15
N ALA A 385 18.66 -13.88 -29.40
CA ALA A 385 17.40 -14.58 -29.65
C ALA A 385 16.77 -14.19 -31.01
N MET A 386 17.13 -13.01 -31.52
CA MET A 386 16.72 -12.53 -32.83
C MET A 386 17.88 -11.82 -33.52
N GLU A 387 18.19 -12.21 -34.76
CA GLU A 387 19.13 -11.46 -35.59
C GLU A 387 18.43 -10.36 -36.39
N PHE A 388 19.19 -9.33 -36.77
CA PHE A 388 18.66 -8.22 -37.56
C PHE A 388 18.02 -8.67 -38.88
N ASP A 389 18.67 -9.62 -39.57
CA ASP A 389 18.18 -10.11 -40.87
C ASP A 389 16.91 -10.96 -40.69
N ASP A 390 16.80 -11.73 -39.61
CA ASP A 390 15.55 -12.42 -39.24
C ASP A 390 14.42 -11.42 -38.99
N PHE A 391 14.70 -10.38 -38.19
CA PHE A 391 13.74 -9.32 -37.93
C PHE A 391 13.26 -8.65 -39.22
N LYS A 392 14.19 -8.32 -40.13
CA LYS A 392 13.87 -7.77 -41.45
C LYS A 392 12.97 -8.71 -42.27
N ASN A 393 13.25 -10.01 -42.25
CA ASN A 393 12.45 -11.02 -42.95
C ASN A 393 11.01 -11.09 -42.39
N TYR A 394 10.85 -11.06 -41.07
CA TYR A 394 9.52 -11.02 -40.44
C TYR A 394 8.69 -9.82 -40.88
N LEU A 395 9.30 -8.62 -40.90
CA LEU A 395 8.63 -7.40 -41.37
C LEU A 395 8.20 -7.51 -42.85
N THR A 396 9.01 -8.19 -43.67
CA THR A 396 8.72 -8.41 -45.09
C THR A 396 7.52 -9.35 -45.28
N VAL A 397 7.48 -10.47 -44.56
CA VAL A 397 6.42 -11.48 -44.66
C VAL A 397 5.04 -10.89 -44.32
N LYS A 398 4.95 -10.04 -43.30
CA LYS A 398 3.68 -9.38 -42.93
C LYS A 398 3.39 -8.09 -43.70
N LYS A 399 4.19 -7.75 -44.72
CA LYS A 399 4.02 -6.55 -45.54
C LYS A 399 4.04 -5.24 -44.72
N MET A 400 4.86 -5.20 -43.66
CA MET A 400 5.05 -4.00 -42.81
C MET A 400 5.99 -3.00 -43.48
N LYS A 401 5.56 -2.44 -44.62
CA LYS A 401 6.41 -1.61 -45.50
C LYS A 401 7.04 -0.40 -44.79
N GLU A 402 6.29 0.21 -43.88
CA GLU A 402 6.74 1.41 -43.17
C GLU A 402 7.87 1.09 -42.18
N LEU A 403 7.68 0.10 -41.30
CA LEU A 403 8.73 -0.32 -40.36
C LEU A 403 9.95 -0.88 -41.09
N LEU A 404 9.72 -1.63 -42.19
CA LEU A 404 10.80 -2.11 -43.05
C LEU A 404 11.60 -0.92 -43.63
N GLY A 405 10.93 0.14 -44.09
CA GLY A 405 11.57 1.35 -44.59
C GLY A 405 12.43 2.04 -43.53
N ILE A 406 11.96 2.09 -42.27
CA ILE A 406 12.73 2.63 -41.15
C ILE A 406 13.99 1.79 -40.89
N VAL A 407 13.83 0.47 -40.79
CA VAL A 407 14.94 -0.47 -40.57
C VAL A 407 15.96 -0.43 -41.71
N GLU A 408 15.51 -0.32 -42.95
CA GLU A 408 16.37 -0.18 -44.12
C GLU A 408 17.10 1.16 -44.16
N THR A 409 16.48 2.24 -43.71
CA THR A 409 17.11 3.56 -43.60
C THR A 409 18.27 3.51 -42.62
N VAL A 410 18.06 2.91 -41.44
CA VAL A 410 19.15 2.69 -40.46
C VAL A 410 20.31 1.91 -41.10
N ASN A 411 20.01 0.82 -41.82
CA ASN A 411 21.06 0.03 -42.46
C ASN A 411 21.80 0.79 -43.58
N LYS A 412 21.10 1.62 -44.35
CA LYS A 412 21.68 2.50 -45.38
C LYS A 412 22.59 3.56 -44.76
N ASP A 413 22.19 4.19 -43.67
CA ASP A 413 22.99 5.20 -42.97
C ASP A 413 24.33 4.62 -42.49
N LEU A 414 24.30 3.43 -41.87
CA LEU A 414 25.52 2.75 -41.45
C LEU A 414 26.43 2.42 -42.65
N THR A 415 25.85 1.95 -43.76
CA THR A 415 26.60 1.61 -44.98
C THR A 415 27.24 2.86 -45.60
N SER A 416 26.49 3.96 -45.71
CA SER A 416 26.99 5.23 -46.21
C SER A 416 28.12 5.80 -45.35
N MET A 417 28.06 5.64 -44.03
CA MET A 417 29.15 6.05 -43.15
C MET A 417 30.40 5.18 -43.30
N CYS A 418 30.25 3.87 -43.52
CA CYS A 418 31.37 2.99 -43.87
C CYS A 418 32.04 3.42 -45.18
N GLU A 419 31.25 3.77 -46.20
CA GLU A 419 31.76 4.30 -47.48
C GLU A 419 32.52 5.61 -47.30
N LYS A 420 32.13 6.43 -46.32
CA LYS A 420 32.86 7.64 -45.89
C LYS A 420 34.04 7.35 -44.95
N ASN A 421 34.54 6.11 -44.91
CA ASN A 421 35.66 5.65 -44.09
C ASN A 421 35.46 5.76 -42.56
N ARG A 422 34.23 5.90 -42.06
CA ARG A 422 33.96 5.80 -40.61
C ARG A 422 34.08 4.34 -40.18
N ARG A 423 34.88 4.08 -39.15
CA ARG A 423 34.94 2.78 -38.46
C ARG A 423 34.07 2.81 -37.21
N PHE A 424 33.38 1.70 -36.95
CA PHE A 424 32.54 1.51 -35.77
C PHE A 424 33.24 0.54 -34.82
N VAL A 425 33.07 0.75 -33.50
CA VAL A 425 33.58 -0.15 -32.47
C VAL A 425 32.87 -1.50 -32.59
N ASP A 426 31.53 -1.48 -32.50
CA ASP A 426 30.67 -2.60 -32.83
C ASP A 426 29.58 -2.14 -33.80
N LYS A 427 29.63 -2.64 -35.03
CA LYS A 427 28.64 -2.32 -36.07
C LYS A 427 27.29 -2.99 -35.81
N LYS A 428 27.28 -4.19 -35.23
CA LYS A 428 26.05 -4.96 -34.96
C LYS A 428 25.28 -4.31 -33.81
N GLU A 429 25.96 -4.00 -32.72
CA GLU A 429 25.37 -3.32 -31.55
C GLU A 429 24.77 -1.96 -31.93
N LEU A 430 25.56 -1.12 -32.63
CA LEU A 430 25.07 0.19 -33.10
C LEU A 430 23.85 0.06 -34.01
N ARG A 431 23.85 -0.92 -34.94
CA ARG A 431 22.70 -1.17 -35.82
C ARG A 431 21.46 -1.51 -35.02
N ASN A 432 21.57 -2.43 -34.07
CA ASN A 432 20.45 -2.88 -33.23
C ASN A 432 19.89 -1.73 -32.38
N SER A 433 20.75 -1.00 -31.67
CA SER A 433 20.36 0.15 -30.84
C SER A 433 19.67 1.25 -31.66
N ARG A 434 20.19 1.57 -32.85
CA ARG A 434 19.56 2.56 -33.75
C ARG A 434 18.23 2.07 -34.30
N THR A 435 18.08 0.78 -34.59
CA THR A 435 16.81 0.20 -35.01
C THR A 435 15.76 0.29 -33.90
N VAL A 436 16.09 -0.08 -32.66
CA VAL A 436 15.20 0.05 -31.51
C VAL A 436 14.76 1.50 -31.32
N SER A 437 15.72 2.43 -31.31
CA SER A 437 15.45 3.86 -31.16
C SER A 437 14.54 4.42 -32.25
N ALA A 438 14.73 4.00 -33.51
CA ALA A 438 13.91 4.43 -34.63
C ALA A 438 12.46 3.90 -34.54
N ILE A 439 12.27 2.67 -34.06
CA ILE A 439 10.94 2.07 -33.85
C ILE A 439 10.20 2.75 -32.71
N VAL A 440 10.87 3.01 -31.58
CA VAL A 440 10.31 3.78 -30.47
C VAL A 440 9.89 5.18 -30.94
N SER A 441 10.75 5.85 -31.71
CA SER A 441 10.45 7.17 -32.29
C SER A 441 9.25 7.14 -33.23
N TYR A 442 9.09 6.08 -34.02
CA TYR A 442 7.92 5.90 -34.87
C TYR A 442 6.62 5.84 -34.05
N PHE A 443 6.59 5.00 -33.01
CA PHE A 443 5.42 4.86 -32.16
C PHE A 443 5.06 6.16 -31.43
N ILE A 444 6.05 6.89 -30.91
CA ILE A 444 5.85 8.21 -30.28
C ILE A 444 5.19 9.18 -31.26
N ASN A 445 5.73 9.30 -32.48
CA ASN A 445 5.19 10.22 -33.49
C ASN A 445 3.79 9.82 -33.95
N ASP A 446 3.51 8.52 -34.12
CA ASP A 446 2.18 8.03 -34.45
C ASP A 446 1.16 8.42 -33.38
N VAL A 447 1.47 8.15 -32.11
CA VAL A 447 0.61 8.49 -30.98
C VAL A 447 0.35 9.99 -30.93
N ILE A 448 1.38 10.83 -31.06
CA ILE A 448 1.22 12.30 -31.05
C ILE A 448 0.28 12.75 -32.19
N ASN A 449 0.51 12.28 -33.41
CA ASN A 449 -0.26 12.72 -34.57
C ASN A 449 -1.72 12.25 -34.53
N ASN A 450 -1.94 10.98 -34.18
CA ASN A 450 -3.28 10.41 -34.06
C ASN A 450 -4.07 11.07 -32.92
N SER A 451 -3.41 11.28 -31.78
CA SER A 451 -4.05 11.87 -30.60
C SER A 451 -4.39 13.35 -30.81
N LYS A 452 -3.58 14.12 -31.57
CA LYS A 452 -3.91 15.50 -31.94
C LYS A 452 -5.24 15.61 -32.67
N SER A 453 -5.49 14.72 -33.63
CA SER A 453 -6.77 14.68 -34.36
C SER A 453 -7.93 14.34 -33.43
N LYS A 454 -7.76 13.34 -32.56
CA LYS A 454 -8.80 12.96 -31.60
C LYS A 454 -9.11 14.07 -30.58
N MET A 455 -8.08 14.78 -30.13
CA MET A 455 -8.22 15.89 -29.19
C MET A 455 -8.95 17.09 -29.83
N SER A 456 -8.71 17.38 -31.11
CA SER A 456 -9.42 18.47 -31.80
C SER A 456 -10.91 18.18 -32.02
N ASP A 457 -11.25 16.90 -32.18
CA ASP A 457 -12.62 16.46 -32.46
C ASP A 457 -13.44 16.23 -31.17
N TYR A 458 -12.80 16.34 -29.99
CA TYR A 458 -13.45 16.08 -28.71
C TYR A 458 -14.38 17.22 -28.28
N ASP A 459 -15.59 16.85 -27.85
CA ASP A 459 -16.59 17.80 -27.37
C ASP A 459 -16.19 18.41 -26.01
N LEU A 460 -15.81 19.69 -26.03
CA LEU A 460 -15.40 20.46 -24.85
C LEU A 460 -16.52 20.56 -23.79
N SER A 461 -17.80 20.43 -24.17
CA SER A 461 -18.89 20.44 -23.20
C SER A 461 -18.87 19.18 -22.32
N LYS A 462 -18.48 18.03 -22.88
CA LYS A 462 -18.29 16.77 -22.12
C LYS A 462 -17.14 16.89 -21.13
N PHE A 463 -16.05 17.55 -21.53
CA PHE A 463 -14.89 17.80 -20.65
C PHE A 463 -15.27 18.65 -19.44
N LYS A 464 -15.88 19.82 -19.68
CA LYS A 464 -16.30 20.75 -18.62
C LYS A 464 -17.38 20.15 -17.74
N GLY A 465 -18.33 19.42 -18.32
CA GLY A 465 -19.41 18.72 -17.60
C GLY A 465 -18.94 17.52 -16.77
N ASN A 466 -17.67 17.14 -16.86
CA ASN A 466 -17.06 16.03 -16.13
C ASN A 466 -15.88 16.48 -15.28
N TYR A 467 -15.97 17.67 -14.67
CA TYR A 467 -14.92 18.20 -13.78
C TYR A 467 -13.55 18.30 -14.46
N ASN A 468 -13.52 18.72 -15.73
CA ASN A 468 -12.31 18.84 -16.54
C ASN A 468 -11.58 17.50 -16.72
N ARG A 469 -12.33 16.43 -16.98
CA ARG A 469 -11.84 15.08 -17.27
C ARG A 469 -12.49 14.52 -18.53
N VAL A 470 -11.74 13.76 -19.33
CA VAL A 470 -12.28 13.13 -20.54
C VAL A 470 -13.10 11.89 -20.20
N LYS A 471 -14.02 11.53 -21.11
CA LYS A 471 -14.86 10.31 -21.05
C LYS A 471 -14.57 9.32 -22.17
N GLU A 472 -13.50 9.56 -22.93
CA GLU A 472 -13.12 8.78 -24.10
C GLU A 472 -11.59 8.60 -24.11
N GLU A 473 -11.12 7.52 -24.72
CA GLU A 473 -9.69 7.27 -24.92
C GLU A 473 -9.21 8.06 -26.15
N LEU A 474 -8.46 9.13 -25.89
CA LEU A 474 -7.96 10.04 -26.91
C LEU A 474 -6.48 9.80 -27.23
N ILE A 475 -5.71 9.32 -26.25
CA ILE A 475 -4.30 9.00 -26.44
C ILE A 475 -4.17 7.52 -26.80
N CYS A 476 -3.98 7.21 -28.07
CA CYS A 476 -3.82 5.84 -28.52
C CYS A 476 -3.05 5.76 -29.85
N PHE A 477 -2.58 4.56 -30.17
CA PHE A 477 -2.04 4.26 -31.50
C PHE A 477 -3.08 4.47 -32.60
N SER A 478 -2.60 4.78 -33.81
CA SER A 478 -3.42 4.61 -35.01
C SER A 478 -3.73 3.12 -35.24
N GLU A 479 -4.75 2.81 -36.05
CA GLU A 479 -5.09 1.41 -36.39
C GLU A 479 -3.88 0.64 -36.97
N LYS A 480 -3.06 1.34 -37.77
CA LYS A 480 -1.86 0.80 -38.38
C LYS A 480 -0.79 0.49 -37.33
N ALA A 481 -0.47 1.46 -36.47
CA ALA A 481 0.53 1.28 -35.43
C ALA A 481 0.08 0.24 -34.38
N SER A 482 -1.21 0.18 -34.03
CA SER A 482 -1.75 -0.86 -33.13
C SER A 482 -1.56 -2.26 -33.70
N THR A 483 -1.81 -2.44 -35.00
CA THR A 483 -1.58 -3.72 -35.70
C THR A 483 -0.11 -4.12 -35.69
N LEU A 484 0.77 -3.14 -35.93
CA LEU A 484 2.22 -3.33 -35.92
C LEU A 484 2.74 -3.69 -34.53
N ASN A 485 2.28 -2.98 -33.50
CA ASN A 485 2.64 -3.22 -32.11
C ASN A 485 2.29 -4.64 -31.65
N LYS A 486 1.04 -5.09 -31.90
CA LYS A 486 0.60 -6.48 -31.63
C LYS A 486 1.44 -7.52 -32.36
N TYR A 487 1.88 -7.20 -33.58
CA TYR A 487 2.71 -8.11 -34.35
C TYR A 487 4.13 -8.22 -33.76
N LEU A 488 4.75 -7.09 -33.38
CA LEU A 488 6.05 -7.10 -32.70
C LEU A 488 6.00 -7.92 -31.42
N GLU A 489 4.97 -7.72 -30.59
CA GLU A 489 4.73 -8.50 -29.38
C GLU A 489 4.69 -10.00 -29.68
N THR A 490 3.96 -10.42 -30.72
CA THR A 490 3.83 -11.83 -31.11
C THR A 490 5.19 -12.43 -31.50
N ILE A 491 5.98 -11.72 -32.31
CA ILE A 491 7.29 -12.21 -32.75
C ILE A 491 8.22 -12.37 -31.55
N ILE A 492 8.34 -11.32 -30.72
CA ILE A 492 9.28 -11.31 -29.60
C ILE A 492 8.88 -12.37 -28.56
N SER A 493 7.59 -12.43 -28.21
CA SER A 493 7.06 -13.42 -27.27
C SER A 493 7.38 -14.85 -27.69
N SER A 494 7.21 -15.17 -28.99
CA SER A 494 7.48 -16.51 -29.50
C SER A 494 8.95 -16.96 -29.36
N LYS A 495 9.89 -16.00 -29.31
CA LYS A 495 11.33 -16.25 -29.26
C LYS A 495 11.91 -16.15 -27.85
N VAL A 496 11.38 -15.28 -27.00
CA VAL A 496 11.92 -14.99 -25.66
C VAL A 496 11.28 -15.85 -24.57
N ILE A 497 9.94 -16.02 -24.61
CA ILE A 497 9.18 -16.65 -23.50
C ILE A 497 9.43 -18.17 -23.42
N ASN A 498 9.67 -18.83 -24.56
CA ASN A 498 9.85 -20.29 -24.60
C ASN A 498 11.29 -20.75 -24.28
N SER A 499 12.10 -19.89 -23.67
CA SER A 499 13.48 -20.23 -23.31
C SER A 499 13.53 -21.01 -21.98
N PRO A 500 14.39 -22.05 -21.88
CA PRO A 500 14.62 -22.76 -20.62
C PRO A 500 15.03 -21.84 -19.47
N GLU A 501 15.76 -20.77 -19.76
CA GLU A 501 16.26 -19.79 -18.80
C GLU A 501 15.13 -19.00 -18.14
N VAL A 502 14.17 -18.50 -18.93
CA VAL A 502 12.99 -17.80 -18.40
C VAL A 502 12.15 -18.75 -17.54
N SER A 503 11.97 -20.00 -17.99
CA SER A 503 11.23 -21.00 -17.22
C SER A 503 11.89 -21.34 -15.88
N LEU A 504 13.23 -21.44 -15.85
CA LEU A 504 13.99 -21.67 -14.61
C LEU A 504 13.88 -20.47 -13.66
N PHE A 505 13.98 -19.25 -14.18
CA PHE A 505 13.82 -18.03 -13.39
C PHE A 505 12.41 -17.95 -12.76
N ASP A 506 11.37 -18.21 -13.55
CA ASP A 506 10.00 -18.18 -13.07
C ASP A 506 9.75 -19.23 -11.97
N ASN A 507 10.27 -20.44 -12.14
CA ASN A 507 10.16 -21.49 -11.12
C ASN A 507 10.89 -21.13 -9.81
N ASN A 508 12.10 -20.57 -9.92
CA ASN A 508 12.87 -20.11 -8.76
C ASN A 508 12.15 -18.97 -8.04
N ALA A 509 11.61 -18.00 -8.76
CA ALA A 509 10.85 -16.89 -8.20
C ALA A 509 9.62 -17.38 -7.43
N GLU A 510 8.85 -18.31 -8.01
CA GLU A 510 7.69 -18.91 -7.34
C GLU A 510 8.09 -19.63 -6.05
N THR A 511 9.15 -20.43 -6.10
CA THR A 511 9.66 -21.20 -4.96
C THR A 511 10.12 -20.27 -3.84
N ILE A 512 10.85 -19.20 -4.16
CA ILE A 512 11.33 -18.22 -3.18
C ILE A 512 10.16 -17.47 -2.55
N ILE A 513 9.25 -16.91 -3.35
CA ILE A 513 8.13 -16.10 -2.85
C ILE A 513 7.18 -16.95 -2.01
N SER A 514 6.79 -18.14 -2.48
CA SER A 514 5.91 -19.03 -1.72
C SER A 514 6.57 -19.54 -0.43
N GLY A 515 7.88 -19.86 -0.48
CA GLY A 515 8.66 -20.27 0.68
C GLY A 515 8.75 -19.17 1.75
N LEU A 516 9.06 -17.93 1.34
CA LEU A 516 9.12 -16.78 2.22
C LEU A 516 7.75 -16.46 2.83
N PHE A 517 6.70 -16.40 2.00
CA PHE A 517 5.35 -16.16 2.48
C PHE A 517 4.93 -17.20 3.52
N LYS A 518 5.17 -18.49 3.23
CA LYS A 518 4.89 -19.60 4.16
C LYS A 518 5.65 -19.47 5.47
N ALA A 519 6.94 -19.09 5.42
CA ALA A 519 7.74 -18.90 6.63
C ALA A 519 7.19 -17.78 7.51
N TYR A 520 6.87 -16.62 6.92
CA TYR A 520 6.31 -15.48 7.66
C TYR A 520 4.89 -15.76 8.17
N TYR A 521 4.06 -16.46 7.39
CA TYR A 521 2.72 -16.83 7.82
C TYR A 521 2.75 -17.80 8.99
N ASN A 522 3.59 -18.84 8.92
CA ASN A 522 3.68 -19.84 10.00
C ASN A 522 4.33 -19.30 11.27
N ASN A 523 5.23 -18.31 11.13
CA ASN A 523 5.88 -17.67 12.25
C ASN A 523 6.04 -16.16 12.00
N PRO A 524 5.01 -15.35 12.32
CA PRO A 524 5.03 -13.90 12.11
C PRO A 524 6.17 -13.18 12.84
N ARG A 525 6.79 -13.80 13.85
CA ARG A 525 7.98 -13.26 14.53
C ARG A 525 9.23 -13.18 13.66
N LEU A 526 9.24 -13.87 12.52
CA LEU A 526 10.32 -13.76 11.54
C LEU A 526 10.27 -12.44 10.75
N LEU A 527 9.13 -11.74 10.76
CA LEU A 527 8.99 -10.43 10.12
C LEU A 527 9.96 -9.41 10.75
N HIS A 528 10.42 -8.44 9.97
CA HIS A 528 11.23 -7.35 10.49
C HIS A 528 10.47 -6.56 11.58
N LYS A 529 11.18 -6.02 12.58
CA LYS A 529 10.57 -5.29 13.72
C LYS A 529 9.59 -4.20 13.28
N GLY A 530 9.96 -3.40 12.28
CA GLY A 530 9.08 -2.37 11.72
C GLY A 530 7.79 -2.92 11.11
N THR A 531 7.86 -4.10 10.47
CA THR A 531 6.68 -4.78 9.90
C THR A 531 5.79 -5.35 11.00
N GLN A 532 6.37 -5.92 12.06
CA GLN A 532 5.60 -6.35 13.23
C GLN A 532 4.92 -5.16 13.91
N ARG A 533 5.61 -4.03 14.03
CA ARG A 533 5.03 -2.79 14.57
C ARG A 533 3.86 -2.32 13.73
N LYS A 534 4.00 -2.35 12.40
CA LYS A 534 2.92 -2.00 11.46
C LYS A 534 1.75 -2.97 11.53
N LEU A 535 2.01 -4.27 11.65
CA LEU A 535 0.97 -5.28 11.89
C LEU A 535 0.18 -4.92 13.15
N TYR A 536 0.85 -4.66 14.27
CA TYR A 536 0.20 -4.26 15.52
C TYR A 536 -0.66 -3.00 15.36
N ILE A 537 -0.14 -1.96 14.70
CA ILE A 537 -0.91 -0.72 14.44
C ILE A 537 -2.15 -1.01 13.60
N ASN A 538 -2.04 -1.82 12.55
CA ASN A 538 -3.19 -2.18 11.71
C ASN A 538 -4.22 -3.03 12.48
N LEU A 539 -3.77 -3.92 13.37
CA LEU A 539 -4.67 -4.71 14.22
C LEU A 539 -5.45 -3.83 15.21
N ARG A 540 -4.85 -2.74 15.71
CA ARG A 540 -5.54 -1.76 16.57
C ARG A 540 -6.70 -1.04 15.87
N ASN A 541 -6.66 -0.92 14.54
CA ASN A 541 -7.75 -0.30 13.79
C ASN A 541 -8.99 -1.20 13.71
N ILE A 542 -8.84 -2.52 13.91
CA ILE A 542 -9.93 -3.49 13.81
C ILE A 542 -10.38 -4.07 15.15
N SER A 543 -9.52 -4.05 16.17
CA SER A 543 -9.82 -4.61 17.49
C SER A 543 -9.05 -3.91 18.63
N GLU A 544 -9.72 -3.72 19.76
CA GLU A 544 -9.10 -3.29 21.02
C GLU A 544 -8.45 -4.46 21.76
N ASN A 545 -8.80 -5.71 21.43
CA ASN A 545 -8.27 -6.93 22.03
C ASN A 545 -6.97 -7.38 21.32
N VAL A 546 -5.92 -6.58 21.44
CA VAL A 546 -4.62 -6.82 20.80
C VAL A 546 -3.47 -6.80 21.80
N VAL A 547 -2.36 -7.45 21.45
CA VAL A 547 -1.11 -7.42 22.22
C VAL A 547 -0.01 -6.74 21.41
N ASP A 548 0.75 -5.86 22.04
CA ASP A 548 1.94 -5.29 21.42
C ASP A 548 3.03 -6.36 21.26
N PHE A 549 3.49 -6.58 20.03
CA PHE A 549 4.46 -7.64 19.75
C PHE A 549 5.88 -7.33 20.24
N GLU A 550 6.18 -6.07 20.60
CA GLU A 550 7.48 -5.67 21.15
C GLU A 550 7.47 -5.64 22.68
N TYR A 551 6.40 -5.12 23.28
CA TYR A 551 6.32 -4.87 24.73
C TYR A 551 5.40 -5.85 25.49
N GLY A 552 4.70 -6.74 24.79
CA GLY A 552 3.82 -7.73 25.39
C GLY A 552 4.53 -8.95 25.96
N ASN A 553 3.80 -9.73 26.75
CA ASN A 553 4.29 -10.99 27.28
C ASN A 553 4.52 -12.00 26.14
N HIS A 554 5.69 -12.65 26.16
CA HIS A 554 6.12 -13.55 25.09
C HIS A 554 5.18 -14.76 24.87
N GLU A 555 4.56 -15.30 25.92
CA GLU A 555 3.62 -16.41 25.80
C GLU A 555 2.32 -15.96 25.13
N VAL A 556 1.79 -14.82 25.56
CA VAL A 556 0.54 -14.26 25.01
C VAL A 556 0.71 -13.86 23.55
N ILE A 557 1.86 -13.28 23.17
CA ILE A 557 2.19 -13.00 21.77
C ILE A 557 2.22 -14.29 20.94
N LYS A 558 2.80 -15.37 21.48
CA LYS A 558 2.88 -16.65 20.77
C LYS A 558 1.48 -17.25 20.55
N GLU A 559 0.63 -17.19 21.56
CA GLU A 559 -0.76 -17.64 21.47
C GLU A 559 -1.58 -16.80 20.49
N GLU A 560 -1.42 -15.47 20.51
CA GLU A 560 -2.10 -14.57 19.57
C GLU A 560 -1.73 -14.91 18.13
N PHE A 561 -0.43 -15.07 17.83
CA PHE A 561 -0.02 -15.46 16.50
C PHE A 561 -0.55 -16.84 16.11
N ASP A 562 -0.46 -17.83 17.00
CA ASP A 562 -1.00 -19.17 16.73
C ASP A 562 -2.51 -19.13 16.48
N MET A 563 -3.25 -18.28 17.19
CA MET A 563 -4.68 -18.11 16.98
C MET A 563 -4.98 -17.44 15.64
N ILE A 564 -4.24 -16.39 15.28
CA ILE A 564 -4.35 -15.71 13.98
C ILE A 564 -4.05 -16.69 12.84
N THR A 565 -3.03 -17.55 12.95
CA THR A 565 -2.56 -18.39 11.83
C THR A 565 -3.21 -19.77 11.79
N ASN A 566 -3.41 -20.39 12.95
CA ASN A 566 -3.82 -21.80 13.11
C ASN A 566 -5.16 -21.98 13.83
N GLY A 567 -5.72 -20.92 14.41
CA GLY A 567 -6.98 -20.97 15.15
C GLY A 567 -8.13 -21.54 14.32
N ASN A 568 -8.85 -22.50 14.91
CA ASN A 568 -10.09 -23.02 14.33
C ASN A 568 -11.24 -22.06 14.67
N LEU A 569 -11.61 -21.23 13.69
CA LEU A 569 -12.62 -20.18 13.83
C LEU A 569 -14.03 -20.75 14.06
N GLU A 570 -14.32 -21.99 13.66
CA GLU A 570 -15.65 -22.61 13.85
C GLU A 570 -15.94 -22.95 15.31
N LYS A 571 -14.90 -23.05 16.15
CA LYS A 571 -15.03 -23.33 17.59
C LYS A 571 -15.22 -22.07 18.43
N LEU A 572 -15.16 -20.89 17.81
CA LEU A 572 -15.26 -19.61 18.49
C LEU A 572 -16.70 -19.10 18.50
N SER A 573 -16.94 -18.09 19.35
CA SER A 573 -18.14 -17.29 19.22
C SER A 573 -18.17 -16.61 17.84
N LYS A 574 -19.35 -16.22 17.36
CA LYS A 574 -19.48 -15.53 16.06
C LYS A 574 -18.67 -14.23 16.01
N GLU A 575 -18.62 -13.50 17.12
CA GLU A 575 -17.89 -12.23 17.25
C GLU A 575 -16.37 -12.46 17.20
N ASP A 576 -15.85 -13.41 17.99
CA ASP A 576 -14.43 -13.74 17.99
C ASP A 576 -13.99 -14.33 16.64
N ALA A 577 -14.82 -15.16 16.02
CA ALA A 577 -14.55 -15.71 14.69
C ALA A 577 -14.41 -14.59 13.65
N ALA A 578 -15.29 -13.59 13.67
CA ALA A 578 -15.22 -12.43 12.78
C ALA A 578 -13.96 -11.58 13.06
N GLU A 579 -13.65 -11.32 14.33
CA GLU A 579 -12.44 -10.60 14.72
C GLU A 579 -11.18 -11.30 14.19
N TYR A 580 -11.00 -12.59 14.47
CA TYR A 580 -9.82 -13.33 14.03
C TYR A 580 -9.78 -13.56 12.51
N LYS A 581 -10.92 -13.56 11.82
CA LYS A 581 -11.00 -13.53 10.36
C LYS A 581 -10.32 -12.26 9.82
N GLU A 582 -10.65 -11.10 10.38
CA GLU A 582 -10.03 -9.82 10.02
C GLU A 582 -8.56 -9.73 10.44
N LYS A 583 -8.20 -10.17 11.65
CA LYS A 583 -6.80 -10.22 12.08
C LYS A 583 -5.94 -11.05 11.13
N ARG A 584 -6.46 -12.19 10.65
CA ARG A 584 -5.80 -13.03 9.64
C ARG A 584 -5.65 -12.31 8.31
N ARG A 585 -6.68 -11.58 7.85
CA ARG A 585 -6.61 -10.75 6.62
C ARG A 585 -5.52 -9.68 6.74
N VAL A 586 -5.45 -8.98 7.87
CA VAL A 586 -4.42 -7.96 8.14
C VAL A 586 -3.01 -8.58 8.13
N LEU A 587 -2.80 -9.73 8.77
CA LEU A 587 -1.52 -10.43 8.73
C LEU A 587 -1.12 -10.79 7.30
N VAL A 588 -2.01 -11.43 6.56
CA VAL A 588 -1.77 -11.88 5.18
C VAL A 588 -1.40 -10.70 4.29
N ARG A 589 -2.15 -9.59 4.36
CA ARG A 589 -1.84 -8.37 3.60
C ARG A 589 -0.50 -7.76 4.02
N THR A 590 -0.20 -7.74 5.31
CA THR A 590 1.08 -7.22 5.84
C THR A 590 2.28 -8.02 5.34
N ILE A 591 2.14 -9.33 5.15
CA ILE A 591 3.19 -10.16 4.53
C ILE A 591 3.39 -9.78 3.06
N CYS A 592 2.32 -9.48 2.31
CA CYS A 592 2.43 -9.04 0.91
C CYS A 592 3.06 -7.64 0.75
N ASP A 593 2.93 -6.79 1.78
CA ASP A 593 3.58 -5.48 1.81
C ASP A 593 5.09 -5.60 2.05
N LEU A 594 5.60 -6.79 2.42
CA LEU A 594 7.02 -7.06 2.65
C LEU A 594 7.80 -7.09 1.33
N GLY A 595 8.70 -6.14 1.16
CA GLY A 595 9.48 -5.95 -0.08
C GLY A 595 9.13 -4.66 -0.83
N GLN A 596 8.15 -3.89 -0.33
CA GLN A 596 7.93 -2.49 -0.72
C GLN A 596 8.79 -1.55 0.08
#